data_AF-A0A6V7XDX7-F1
#
_entry.id   AF-A0A6V7XDX7-F1
#
_cell.length_a   1.000
_cell.length_b   1.000
_cell.length_c   1.000
_cell.angle_alpha   90.00
_cell.angle_beta   90.00
_cell.angle_gamma   90.00
#
_symmetry.space_group_name_H-M   'P 1'
#
loop_
_entity.id
_entity.type
_entity.pdbx_description
1 polymer ?
#
loop_
_entity_poly.entity_id
_entity_poly.type
_entity_poly.pdbx_seq_one_letter_code
_entity_poly.pdbx_strand_id
1 'polypeptide(L)'
;MKRISSMIDDKMRNFRNEMADCPHSFISNAVIGHQLYGSLDENDQENDLKERLDELKILQILKEKKDVYWLGLFCETFNSTCICVIGNPSSKMFGELLKEEEERKSVRKDQLGEEGLSANGEILSQSIIENEENKPTYEVIRQFIPQDLGNFRLIPVCSDVLKGWPIHTTWHEITSEFYEAHILFDTQKIPASLRKYLHLWSEAIFMSCATIDNVDLTVEEVADKSKCDLFHKSISFGISNYYKRFVTLKLSSEEYHKLVKWTKVYLKQIKFDSADLLICSQILINEAAEYNFDGNSSMDLLTNFLTYDMSSNEYMINKFASFEFHKAVETSLKADKIVVTNQLNKLHNYILQSLVNLHLVGIKKNVPLDSIRGDEWEFLKSELFPQTQHQCDANYGQSWQLGDVQMAFIGGAENIFLTKKAKFRDDWNGDTTMETLLLSKYLSQAGGPLWNNLRGRGLCYTSTINVVPDQKSIIMNLNKCSNLEQAFNRLSEVVRTVLEEEFDECYFESAKRSLIFDLIKDRSSIKSTIDYAILASLRKLNNGFTKDIYTKVWYANKKDVRINGATPIKNLLDEQNSFTALTISANKRREVEEFFPEIKEASTVDLKLSEELMEEDE
;
A
#
# COMPACT_ATOMS: atom_id res chain seq x y z
N MET A 1 10.82 1.21 34.96
CA MET A 1 10.37 -0.19 35.08
C MET A 1 8.93 -0.45 34.71
N LYS A 2 7.96 0.34 35.20
CA LYS A 2 6.57 0.30 34.69
C LYS A 2 6.52 0.32 33.14
N ARG A 3 7.37 1.15 32.52
CA ARG A 3 7.54 1.20 31.06
C ARG A 3 7.97 -0.14 30.43
N ILE A 4 8.96 -0.85 30.97
CA ILE A 4 9.38 -2.16 30.44
C ILE A 4 8.26 -3.19 30.58
N SER A 5 7.62 -3.25 31.76
CA SER A 5 6.46 -4.14 31.97
C SER A 5 5.34 -3.85 30.97
N SER A 6 5.03 -2.56 30.74
CA SER A 6 4.02 -2.14 29.76
C SER A 6 4.40 -2.54 28.34
N MET A 7 5.68 -2.39 27.95
CA MET A 7 6.17 -2.82 26.64
C MET A 7 6.08 -4.33 26.44
N ILE A 8 6.31 -5.12 27.50
CA ILE A 8 6.13 -6.58 27.45
C ILE A 8 4.65 -6.92 27.30
N ASP A 9 3.76 -6.24 28.03
CA ASP A 9 2.31 -6.40 27.87
C ASP A 9 1.84 -6.06 26.45
N ASP A 10 2.35 -4.96 25.87
CA ASP A 10 2.12 -4.60 24.48
C ASP A 10 2.59 -5.71 23.52
N LYS A 11 3.79 -6.24 23.73
CA LYS A 11 4.35 -7.31 22.91
C LYS A 11 3.54 -8.61 23.02
N MET A 12 3.05 -8.96 24.21
CA MET A 12 2.16 -10.12 24.41
C MET A 12 0.82 -9.96 23.67
N ARG A 13 0.21 -8.76 23.72
CA ARG A 13 -1.01 -8.46 22.95
C ARG A 13 -0.77 -8.55 21.45
N ASN A 14 0.32 -7.95 20.96
CA ASN A 14 0.69 -7.99 19.54
C ASN A 14 0.92 -9.42 19.05
N PHE A 15 1.59 -10.26 19.86
CA PHE A 15 1.77 -11.68 19.54
C PHE A 15 0.43 -12.42 19.42
N ARG A 16 -0.50 -12.23 20.37
CA ARG A 16 -1.84 -12.84 20.29
C ARG A 16 -2.60 -12.38 19.04
N ASN A 17 -2.49 -11.10 18.68
CA ASN A 17 -3.08 -10.57 17.45
C ASN A 17 -2.45 -11.18 16.19
N GLU A 18 -1.12 -11.32 16.14
CA GLU A 18 -0.42 -12.00 15.03
C GLU A 18 -0.84 -13.47 14.90
N MET A 19 -0.96 -14.18 16.02
CA MET A 19 -1.42 -15.57 16.04
C MET A 19 -2.89 -15.73 15.64
N ALA A 20 -3.72 -14.74 15.92
CA ALA A 20 -5.11 -14.72 15.46
C ALA A 20 -5.23 -14.41 13.96
N ASP A 21 -4.42 -13.48 13.45
CA ASP A 21 -4.50 -13.00 12.07
C ASP A 21 -3.73 -13.88 11.07
N CYS A 22 -2.43 -14.11 11.31
CA CYS A 22 -1.49 -14.74 10.38
C CYS A 22 -0.48 -15.69 11.08
N PRO A 23 -0.94 -16.75 11.79
CA PRO A 23 -0.05 -17.61 12.59
C PRO A 23 1.03 -18.36 11.78
N HIS A 24 0.78 -18.58 10.48
CA HIS A 24 1.71 -19.27 9.60
C HIS A 24 3.05 -18.53 9.44
N SER A 25 3.05 -17.20 9.47
CA SER A 25 4.25 -16.37 9.37
C SER A 25 5.15 -16.59 10.58
N PHE A 26 4.59 -16.48 11.79
CA PHE A 26 5.29 -16.74 13.04
C PHE A 26 5.87 -18.16 13.10
N ILE A 27 5.04 -19.18 12.84
CA ILE A 27 5.47 -20.58 12.89
C ILE A 27 6.61 -20.84 11.90
N SER A 28 6.51 -20.32 10.67
CA SER A 28 7.56 -20.49 9.66
C SER A 28 8.88 -19.87 10.12
N ASN A 29 8.85 -18.65 10.65
CA ASN A 29 10.04 -17.96 11.16
C ASN A 29 10.66 -18.68 12.36
N ALA A 30 9.84 -19.18 13.29
CA ALA A 30 10.31 -19.94 14.45
C ALA A 30 11.01 -21.25 14.02
N VAL A 31 10.43 -21.98 13.07
CA VAL A 31 11.00 -23.23 12.54
C VAL A 31 12.27 -22.96 11.74
N ILE A 32 12.30 -21.92 10.88
CA ILE A 32 13.52 -21.53 10.16
C ILE A 32 14.62 -21.14 11.16
N GLY A 33 14.29 -20.36 12.19
CA GLY A 33 15.23 -19.98 13.24
C GLY A 33 15.79 -21.18 13.98
N HIS A 34 14.97 -22.19 14.29
CA HIS A 34 15.41 -23.46 14.86
C HIS A 34 16.34 -24.23 13.92
N GLN A 35 16.03 -24.31 12.62
CA GLN A 35 16.87 -25.01 11.65
C GLN A 35 18.24 -24.33 11.44
N LEU A 36 18.28 -23.00 11.50
CA LEU A 36 19.51 -22.23 11.29
C LEU A 36 20.36 -22.08 12.55
N TYR A 37 19.72 -21.96 13.72
CA TYR A 37 20.37 -21.51 14.96
C TYR A 37 19.96 -22.32 16.20
N GLY A 38 19.19 -23.40 16.02
CA GLY A 38 18.80 -24.29 17.11
C GLY A 38 19.97 -25.11 17.63
N SER A 39 19.74 -25.80 18.75
CA SER A 39 20.75 -26.64 19.38
C SER A 39 21.22 -27.76 18.43
N LEU A 40 22.53 -28.02 18.41
CA LEU A 40 23.11 -29.16 17.70
C LEU A 40 23.00 -30.46 18.52
N ASP A 41 22.66 -30.37 19.81
CA ASP A 41 22.40 -31.54 20.66
C ASP A 41 20.99 -32.08 20.36
N GLU A 42 20.93 -33.32 19.84
CA GLU A 42 19.68 -34.01 19.52
C GLU A 42 18.71 -34.08 20.72
N ASN A 43 19.24 -34.12 21.94
CA ASN A 43 18.41 -34.18 23.15
C ASN A 43 17.78 -32.83 23.52
N ASP A 44 18.27 -31.73 22.93
CA ASP A 44 17.85 -30.36 23.25
C ASP A 44 17.13 -29.67 22.09
N GLN A 45 17.19 -30.23 20.88
CA GLN A 45 16.46 -29.72 19.71
C GLN A 45 14.96 -29.60 19.95
N GLU A 46 14.34 -30.61 20.58
CA GLU A 46 12.91 -30.58 20.89
C GLU A 46 12.58 -29.46 21.88
N ASN A 47 13.43 -29.22 22.87
CA ASN A 47 13.22 -28.19 23.89
C ASN A 47 13.42 -26.79 23.30
N ASP A 48 14.48 -26.57 22.51
CA ASP A 48 14.72 -25.31 21.81
C ASP A 48 13.55 -24.96 20.88
N LEU A 49 13.06 -25.91 20.09
CA LEU A 49 11.89 -25.67 19.23
C LEU A 49 10.63 -25.35 20.05
N LYS A 50 10.37 -26.08 21.13
CA LYS A 50 9.23 -25.80 22.02
C LYS A 50 9.32 -24.41 22.63
N GLU A 51 10.50 -23.99 23.07
CA GLU A 51 10.72 -22.66 23.64
C GLU A 51 10.49 -21.56 22.59
N ARG A 52 11.02 -21.72 21.37
CA ARG A 52 10.81 -20.77 20.27
C ARG A 52 9.35 -20.62 19.87
N LEU A 53 8.57 -21.69 19.95
CA LEU A 53 7.14 -21.67 19.65
C LEU A 53 6.29 -21.09 20.78
N ASP A 54 6.82 -20.97 22.00
CA ASP A 54 6.13 -20.46 23.19
C ASP A 54 6.63 -19.06 23.58
N GLU A 55 6.50 -18.10 22.64
CA GLU A 55 6.92 -16.72 22.86
C GLU A 55 6.19 -16.08 24.06
N LEU A 56 4.94 -16.45 24.32
CA LEU A 56 4.17 -15.94 25.48
C LEU A 56 4.81 -16.33 26.80
N LYS A 57 5.25 -17.59 26.96
CA LYS A 57 5.93 -18.03 28.18
C LYS A 57 7.24 -17.26 28.39
N ILE A 58 8.02 -17.04 27.33
CA ILE A 58 9.25 -16.24 27.41
C ILE A 58 8.92 -14.82 27.88
N LEU A 59 7.92 -14.18 27.28
CA LEU A 59 7.50 -12.82 27.65
C LEU A 59 7.00 -12.74 29.09
N GLN A 60 6.26 -13.74 29.58
CA GLN A 60 5.83 -13.82 30.98
C GLN A 60 7.03 -13.91 31.93
N ILE A 61 8.02 -14.77 31.63
CA ILE A 61 9.25 -14.89 32.42
C ILE A 61 10.02 -13.56 32.43
N LEU A 62 10.11 -12.87 31.28
CA LEU A 62 10.77 -11.58 31.17
C LEU A 62 10.06 -10.49 31.98
N LYS A 63 8.72 -10.52 32.03
CA LYS A 63 7.91 -9.56 32.80
C LYS A 63 8.22 -9.62 34.30
N GLU A 64 8.56 -10.80 34.81
CA GLU A 64 8.89 -11.02 36.22
C GLU A 64 10.33 -10.61 36.59
N LYS A 65 11.19 -10.30 35.60
CA LYS A 65 12.59 -9.93 35.85
C LYS A 65 12.70 -8.57 36.54
N LYS A 66 13.59 -8.51 37.54
CA LYS A 66 13.91 -7.30 38.30
C LYS A 66 14.83 -6.35 37.51
N ASP A 67 14.89 -5.11 37.93
CA ASP A 67 15.67 -4.01 37.33
C ASP A 67 17.13 -4.38 37.10
N VAL A 68 17.73 -5.09 38.07
CA VAL A 68 19.12 -5.55 38.02
C VAL A 68 19.37 -6.46 36.80
N TYR A 69 18.39 -7.27 36.39
CA TYR A 69 18.51 -8.11 35.20
C TYR A 69 18.62 -7.26 33.93
N TRP A 70 17.72 -6.30 33.76
CA TRP A 70 17.67 -5.45 32.57
C TRP A 70 18.89 -4.53 32.46
N LEU A 71 19.32 -3.95 33.58
CA LEU A 71 20.55 -3.17 33.64
C LEU A 71 21.79 -4.03 33.36
N GLY A 72 21.84 -5.24 33.91
CA GLY A 72 22.90 -6.20 33.64
C GLY A 72 22.99 -6.56 32.16
N LEU A 73 21.85 -6.91 31.54
CA LEU A 73 21.76 -7.21 30.12
C LEU A 73 22.19 -6.03 29.24
N PHE A 74 21.76 -4.81 29.58
CA PHE A 74 22.18 -3.60 28.88
C PHE A 74 23.70 -3.41 28.94
N CYS A 75 24.28 -3.53 30.14
CA CYS A 75 25.72 -3.41 30.33
C CYS A 75 26.50 -4.53 29.64
N GLU A 76 25.97 -5.74 29.54
CA GLU A 76 26.64 -6.85 28.84
C GLU A 76 26.58 -6.66 27.31
N THR A 77 25.41 -6.27 26.80
CA THR A 77 25.14 -6.23 25.35
C THR A 77 25.68 -4.97 24.68
N PHE A 78 25.57 -3.81 25.33
CA PHE A 78 25.88 -2.51 24.72
C PHE A 78 27.21 -1.89 25.16
N ASN A 79 27.93 -2.48 26.12
CA ASN A 79 29.25 -2.01 26.57
C ASN A 79 30.41 -2.62 25.75
N SER A 80 30.12 -3.43 24.72
CA SER A 80 31.10 -3.99 23.79
C SER A 80 31.49 -2.98 22.69
N THR A 81 32.47 -3.34 21.86
CA THR A 81 32.88 -2.56 20.69
C THR A 81 31.71 -2.28 19.75
N CYS A 82 31.44 -1.01 19.46
CA CYS A 82 30.44 -0.58 18.49
C CYS A 82 31.13 -0.21 17.15
N ILE A 83 30.60 -0.69 16.03
CA ILE A 83 31.00 -0.25 14.69
C ILE A 83 30.00 0.80 14.23
N CYS A 84 30.46 2.05 14.13
CA CYS A 84 29.66 3.12 13.54
C CYS A 84 29.98 3.25 12.04
N VAL A 85 29.00 3.01 11.20
CA VAL A 85 29.11 3.19 9.73
C VAL A 85 28.38 4.48 9.36
N ILE A 86 29.10 5.44 8.78
CA ILE A 86 28.55 6.72 8.33
C ILE A 86 28.50 6.71 6.80
N GLY A 87 27.28 6.62 6.25
CA GLY A 87 27.04 6.80 4.82
C GLY A 87 26.86 8.29 4.48
N ASN A 88 27.68 8.81 3.56
CA ASN A 88 27.55 10.18 3.07
C ASN A 88 27.14 10.17 1.58
N PRO A 89 26.07 10.86 1.17
CA PRO A 89 25.68 10.94 -0.23
C PRO A 89 26.78 11.65 -1.05
N SER A 90 27.08 11.14 -2.25
CA SER A 90 28.14 11.68 -3.12
C SER A 90 27.74 11.65 -4.59
N SER A 91 27.40 12.83 -5.13
CA SER A 91 27.15 13.02 -6.58
C SER A 91 28.39 12.73 -7.41
N LYS A 92 29.58 13.05 -6.86
CA LYS A 92 30.87 12.74 -7.48
C LYS A 92 31.05 11.23 -7.65
N MET A 93 30.80 10.45 -6.60
CA MET A 93 30.93 8.99 -6.64
C MET A 93 29.97 8.35 -7.64
N PHE A 94 28.73 8.86 -7.74
CA PHE A 94 27.79 8.42 -8.78
C PHE A 94 28.34 8.64 -10.19
N GLY A 95 28.92 9.83 -10.45
CA GLY A 95 29.57 10.11 -11.73
C GLY A 95 30.82 9.26 -12.00
N GLU A 96 31.58 8.91 -10.97
CA GLU A 96 32.74 7.99 -11.07
C GLU A 96 32.29 6.58 -11.42
N LEU A 97 31.28 6.03 -10.74
CA LEU A 97 30.73 4.70 -11.01
C LEU A 97 30.18 4.57 -12.44
N LEU A 98 29.49 5.59 -12.94
CA LEU A 98 29.00 5.60 -14.33
C LEU A 98 30.15 5.55 -15.35
N LYS A 99 31.24 6.28 -15.09
CA LYS A 99 32.42 6.26 -15.96
C LYS A 99 33.13 4.92 -15.89
N GLU A 100 33.34 4.39 -14.69
CA GLU A 100 33.95 3.08 -14.47
C GLU A 100 33.17 1.98 -15.20
N GLU A 101 31.83 2.04 -15.19
CA GLU A 101 30.98 1.07 -15.89
C GLU A 101 31.09 1.19 -17.42
N GLU A 102 31.13 2.40 -17.98
CA GLU A 102 31.31 2.61 -19.42
C GLU A 102 32.73 2.22 -19.88
N GLU A 103 33.76 2.55 -19.10
CA GLU A 103 35.14 2.12 -19.34
C GLU A 103 35.24 0.59 -19.28
N ARG A 104 34.63 -0.06 -18.28
CA ARG A 104 34.56 -1.51 -18.17
C ARG A 104 33.94 -2.15 -19.42
N LYS A 105 32.82 -1.60 -19.92
CA LYS A 105 32.18 -2.08 -21.15
C LYS A 105 33.07 -1.87 -22.38
N SER A 106 33.70 -0.72 -22.52
CA SER A 106 34.59 -0.42 -23.65
C SER A 106 35.80 -1.35 -23.67
N VAL A 107 36.51 -1.47 -22.55
CA VAL A 107 37.66 -2.37 -22.40
C VAL A 107 37.26 -3.81 -22.70
N ARG A 108 36.07 -4.24 -22.25
CA ARG A 108 35.57 -5.58 -22.53
C ARG A 108 35.29 -5.80 -24.02
N LYS A 109 34.71 -4.82 -24.72
CA LYS A 109 34.49 -4.88 -26.18
C LYS A 109 35.81 -4.97 -26.93
N ASP A 110 36.79 -4.14 -26.56
CA ASP A 110 38.11 -4.12 -27.19
C ASP A 110 38.86 -5.45 -26.98
N GLN A 111 38.78 -6.03 -25.77
CA GLN A 111 39.37 -7.34 -25.46
C GLN A 111 38.74 -8.49 -26.25
N LEU A 112 37.43 -8.43 -26.50
CA LEU A 112 36.71 -9.47 -27.22
C LEU A 112 36.90 -9.34 -28.74
N GLY A 113 37.03 -8.13 -29.25
CA GLY A 113 37.04 -7.86 -30.69
C GLY A 113 35.75 -8.33 -31.38
N GLU A 114 35.73 -8.29 -32.70
CA GLU A 114 34.58 -8.70 -33.50
C GLU A 114 34.31 -10.21 -33.37
N GLU A 115 35.36 -11.04 -33.43
CA GLU A 115 35.25 -12.50 -33.31
C GLU A 115 34.70 -12.93 -31.94
N GLY A 116 35.21 -12.37 -30.85
CA GLY A 116 34.75 -12.71 -29.50
C GLY A 116 33.33 -12.22 -29.21
N LEU A 117 32.93 -11.07 -29.79
CA LEU A 117 31.55 -10.59 -29.70
C LEU A 117 30.60 -11.50 -30.50
N SER A 118 31.00 -11.93 -31.70
CA SER A 118 30.22 -12.86 -32.52
C SER A 118 30.06 -14.22 -31.81
N ALA A 119 31.16 -14.77 -31.27
CA ALA A 119 31.13 -16.04 -30.53
C ALA A 119 30.23 -15.95 -29.29
N ASN A 120 30.26 -14.83 -28.55
CA ASN A 120 29.32 -14.63 -27.43
C ASN A 120 27.87 -14.50 -27.91
N GLY A 121 27.63 -13.91 -29.08
CA GLY A 121 26.30 -13.86 -29.72
C GLY A 121 25.78 -15.25 -30.07
N GLU A 122 26.65 -16.13 -30.57
CA GLU A 122 26.33 -17.53 -30.84
C GLU A 122 26.05 -18.29 -29.53
N ILE A 123 26.90 -18.14 -28.51
CA ILE A 123 26.66 -18.74 -27.17
C ILE A 123 25.31 -18.29 -26.61
N LEU A 124 24.98 -17.00 -26.70
CA LEU A 124 23.70 -16.48 -26.25
C LEU A 124 22.55 -17.09 -27.03
N SER A 125 22.65 -17.15 -28.36
CA SER A 125 21.60 -17.72 -29.22
C SER A 125 21.38 -19.20 -28.92
N GLN A 126 22.46 -19.96 -28.77
CA GLN A 126 22.41 -21.38 -28.41
C GLN A 126 21.83 -21.58 -27.01
N SER A 127 22.23 -20.75 -26.04
CA SER A 127 21.67 -20.79 -24.68
C SER A 127 20.16 -20.47 -24.67
N ILE A 128 19.70 -19.57 -25.53
CA ILE A 128 18.26 -19.28 -25.69
C ILE A 128 17.55 -20.51 -26.25
N ILE A 129 18.08 -21.13 -27.31
CA ILE A 129 17.51 -22.34 -27.92
C ILE A 129 17.44 -23.46 -26.88
N GLU A 130 18.53 -23.75 -26.17
CA GLU A 130 18.58 -24.80 -25.14
C GLU A 130 17.56 -24.53 -24.02
N ASN A 131 17.41 -23.29 -23.57
CA ASN A 131 16.40 -22.94 -22.57
C ASN A 131 14.96 -23.08 -23.09
N GLU A 132 14.72 -22.89 -24.39
CA GLU A 132 13.41 -23.08 -25.01
C GLU A 132 13.08 -24.54 -25.26
N GLU A 133 14.05 -25.35 -25.67
CA GLU A 133 13.90 -26.80 -25.90
C GLU A 133 13.67 -27.57 -24.60
N ASN A 134 14.26 -27.14 -23.48
CA ASN A 134 14.11 -27.78 -22.17
C ASN A 134 12.81 -27.43 -21.43
N LYS A 135 11.85 -26.74 -22.08
CA LYS A 135 10.55 -26.45 -21.47
C LYS A 135 9.76 -27.75 -21.27
N PRO A 136 9.18 -27.99 -20.08
CA PRO A 136 8.30 -29.13 -19.87
C PRO A 136 7.15 -29.13 -20.89
N THR A 137 6.77 -30.31 -21.39
CA THR A 137 5.67 -30.41 -22.35
C THR A 137 4.34 -30.00 -21.70
N TYR A 138 3.36 -29.69 -22.54
CA TYR A 138 1.99 -29.39 -22.09
C TYR A 138 1.45 -30.48 -21.15
N GLU A 139 1.70 -31.75 -21.47
CA GLU A 139 1.25 -32.90 -20.67
C GLU A 139 1.87 -32.91 -19.27
N VAL A 140 3.12 -32.46 -19.12
CA VAL A 140 3.78 -32.34 -17.83
C VAL A 140 3.21 -31.14 -17.05
N ILE A 141 3.13 -29.96 -17.69
CA ILE A 141 2.60 -28.75 -17.04
C ILE A 141 1.17 -28.97 -16.56
N ARG A 142 0.33 -29.60 -17.39
CA ARG A 142 -1.07 -29.88 -17.09
C ARG A 142 -1.25 -30.71 -15.82
N GLN A 143 -0.31 -31.59 -15.47
CA GLN A 143 -0.37 -32.39 -14.24
C GLN A 143 -0.27 -31.54 -12.97
N PHE A 144 0.33 -30.35 -13.05
CA PHE A 144 0.44 -29.41 -11.92
C PHE A 144 -0.71 -28.40 -11.88
N ILE A 145 -1.53 -28.30 -12.94
CA ILE A 145 -2.66 -27.38 -12.98
C ILE A 145 -3.83 -28.03 -12.23
N PRO A 146 -4.41 -27.34 -11.21
CA PRO A 146 -5.65 -27.80 -10.57
C PRO A 146 -6.77 -28.01 -11.61
N GLN A 147 -7.31 -29.23 -11.65
CA GLN A 147 -8.34 -29.65 -12.62
C GLN A 147 -9.77 -29.37 -12.15
N ASP A 148 -9.97 -29.15 -10.85
CA ASP A 148 -11.27 -28.87 -10.26
C ASP A 148 -11.30 -27.53 -9.54
N LEU A 149 -12.47 -26.90 -9.53
CA LEU A 149 -12.69 -25.69 -8.75
C LEU A 149 -12.75 -26.07 -7.27
N GLY A 150 -11.67 -25.74 -6.55
CA GLY A 150 -11.55 -26.09 -5.14
C GLY A 150 -12.61 -25.45 -4.26
N ASN A 151 -12.95 -26.13 -3.16
CA ASN A 151 -13.72 -25.53 -2.08
C ASN A 151 -12.79 -24.66 -1.22
N PHE A 152 -12.77 -23.37 -1.52
CA PHE A 152 -11.96 -22.42 -0.76
C PHE A 152 -12.53 -22.19 0.64
N ARG A 153 -11.71 -22.46 1.66
CA ARG A 153 -12.05 -22.15 3.04
C ARG A 153 -11.76 -20.67 3.30
N LEU A 154 -12.82 -19.87 3.26
CA LEU A 154 -12.77 -18.44 3.58
C LEU A 154 -13.00 -18.24 5.08
N ILE A 155 -12.42 -17.17 5.64
CA ILE A 155 -12.73 -16.75 7.00
C ILE A 155 -14.16 -16.18 7.00
N PRO A 156 -15.09 -16.72 7.79
CA PRO A 156 -16.46 -16.25 7.81
C PRO A 156 -16.54 -14.86 8.44
N VAL A 157 -17.22 -13.95 7.75
CA VAL A 157 -17.59 -12.62 8.25
C VAL A 157 -19.04 -12.35 7.90
N CYS A 158 -19.80 -11.83 8.85
CA CYS A 158 -21.17 -11.39 8.64
C CYS A 158 -21.25 -9.87 8.86
N SER A 159 -21.76 -9.14 7.87
CA SER A 159 -21.83 -7.68 7.91
C SER A 159 -23.28 -7.23 8.02
N ASP A 160 -23.64 -6.61 9.13
CA ASP A 160 -25.01 -6.15 9.40
C ASP A 160 -25.04 -4.64 9.67
N VAL A 161 -25.85 -3.91 8.90
CA VAL A 161 -26.14 -2.49 9.19
C VAL A 161 -27.04 -2.41 10.42
N LEU A 162 -26.58 -1.71 11.46
CA LEU A 162 -27.27 -1.58 12.73
C LEU A 162 -28.37 -0.51 12.65
N LYS A 163 -29.63 -0.95 12.75
CA LYS A 163 -30.80 -0.06 12.73
C LYS A 163 -30.97 0.64 14.08
N GLY A 164 -31.36 1.92 14.05
CA GLY A 164 -31.64 2.72 15.24
C GLY A 164 -30.42 3.30 15.95
N TRP A 165 -29.22 3.11 15.40
CA TRP A 165 -27.98 3.71 15.90
C TRP A 165 -27.91 5.20 15.54
N PRO A 166 -27.17 6.03 16.32
CA PRO A 166 -27.12 7.48 16.10
C PRO A 166 -26.43 7.89 14.79
N ILE A 167 -25.58 7.02 14.23
CA ILE A 167 -24.84 7.20 12.98
C ILE A 167 -24.92 5.93 12.14
N HIS A 168 -24.65 6.02 10.84
CA HIS A 168 -24.57 4.83 10.00
C HIS A 168 -23.47 3.90 10.51
N THR A 169 -23.87 2.72 11.01
CA THR A 169 -22.96 1.74 11.60
C THR A 169 -23.17 0.38 10.97
N THR A 170 -22.07 -0.23 10.52
CA THR A 170 -22.04 -1.63 10.10
C THR A 170 -21.25 -2.45 11.11
N TRP A 171 -21.83 -3.53 11.59
CA TRP A 171 -21.13 -4.50 12.43
C TRP A 171 -20.62 -5.66 11.58
N HIS A 172 -19.33 -5.95 11.65
CA HIS A 172 -18.67 -7.07 11.03
C HIS A 172 -18.39 -8.13 12.10
N GLU A 173 -19.26 -9.14 12.17
CA GLU A 173 -19.09 -10.27 13.08
C GLU A 173 -18.10 -11.28 12.51
N ILE A 174 -16.99 -11.44 13.22
CA ILE A 174 -15.88 -12.33 12.87
C ILE A 174 -15.34 -12.96 14.16
N THR A 175 -14.81 -14.18 14.06
CA THR A 175 -14.25 -14.89 15.22
C THR A 175 -12.89 -14.29 15.57
N SER A 176 -12.88 -13.36 16.52
CA SER A 176 -11.69 -12.69 17.05
C SER A 176 -11.86 -12.43 18.55
N GLU A 177 -10.74 -12.46 19.29
CA GLU A 177 -10.71 -12.02 20.70
C GLU A 177 -10.65 -10.49 20.84
N PHE A 178 -10.45 -9.79 19.73
CA PHE A 178 -10.26 -8.34 19.69
C PHE A 178 -11.43 -7.65 19.00
N TYR A 179 -11.65 -6.39 19.38
CA TYR A 179 -12.58 -5.47 18.74
C TYR A 179 -11.82 -4.42 17.93
N GLU A 180 -12.39 -4.01 16.80
CA GLU A 180 -11.89 -2.88 16.02
C GLU A 180 -12.99 -1.87 15.73
N ALA A 181 -12.62 -0.58 15.67
CA ALA A 181 -13.45 0.49 15.13
C ALA A 181 -12.72 1.12 13.96
N HIS A 182 -13.36 1.15 12.79
CA HIS A 182 -12.91 1.87 11.61
C HIS A 182 -13.91 3.00 11.35
N ILE A 183 -13.46 4.24 11.54
CA ILE A 183 -14.29 5.43 11.44
C ILE A 183 -13.87 6.17 10.18
N LEU A 184 -14.72 6.12 9.14
CA LEU A 184 -14.44 6.70 7.83
C LEU A 184 -15.08 8.09 7.76
N PHE A 185 -14.26 9.13 7.79
CA PHE A 185 -14.66 10.52 7.61
C PHE A 185 -14.65 10.90 6.13
N ASP A 186 -15.79 11.33 5.61
CA ASP A 186 -15.87 11.85 4.25
C ASP A 186 -15.26 13.26 4.17
N THR A 187 -14.19 13.41 3.39
CA THR A 187 -13.49 14.69 3.22
C THR A 187 -14.03 15.57 2.08
N GLN A 188 -15.17 15.22 1.45
CA GLN A 188 -15.71 15.99 0.32
C GLN A 188 -15.81 17.49 0.60
N LYS A 189 -16.23 17.86 1.81
CA LYS A 189 -16.46 19.24 2.22
C LYS A 189 -15.20 19.98 2.64
N ILE A 190 -14.05 19.31 2.72
CA ILE A 190 -12.78 19.93 3.11
C ILE A 190 -12.24 20.73 1.91
N PRO A 191 -12.08 22.07 2.04
CA PRO A 191 -11.55 22.90 0.97
C PRO A 191 -10.08 22.58 0.70
N ALA A 192 -9.63 22.82 -0.54
CA ALA A 192 -8.26 22.52 -0.97
C ALA A 192 -7.19 23.20 -0.10
N SER A 193 -7.45 24.42 0.38
CA SER A 193 -6.56 25.18 1.26
C SER A 193 -6.28 24.49 2.61
N LEU A 194 -7.27 23.75 3.14
CA LEU A 194 -7.14 22.96 4.37
C LEU A 194 -6.69 21.53 4.12
N ARG A 195 -7.01 20.97 2.95
CA ARG A 195 -6.74 19.57 2.60
C ARG A 195 -5.25 19.21 2.67
N LYS A 196 -4.36 20.14 2.32
CA LYS A 196 -2.90 19.97 2.44
C LYS A 196 -2.41 19.72 3.88
N TYR A 197 -3.19 20.11 4.90
CA TYR A 197 -2.87 19.85 6.31
C TYR A 197 -3.31 18.45 6.78
N LEU A 198 -3.94 17.62 5.93
CA LEU A 198 -4.43 16.29 6.34
C LEU A 198 -3.33 15.34 6.82
N HIS A 199 -2.13 15.38 6.21
CA HIS A 199 -0.98 14.60 6.68
C HIS A 199 -0.48 15.07 8.04
N LEU A 200 -0.37 16.39 8.24
CA LEU A 200 -0.01 16.94 9.55
C LEU A 200 -1.04 16.55 10.61
N TRP A 201 -2.32 16.61 10.25
CA TRP A 201 -3.43 16.22 11.12
C TRP A 201 -3.37 14.74 11.51
N SER A 202 -3.07 13.84 10.58
CA SER A 202 -3.01 12.40 10.89
C SER A 202 -1.95 12.04 11.91
N GLU A 203 -0.80 12.73 11.89
CA GLU A 203 0.25 12.57 12.91
C GLU A 203 -0.13 13.26 14.22
N ALA A 204 -0.60 14.51 14.13
CA ALA A 204 -0.89 15.33 15.28
C ALA A 204 -1.94 14.71 16.22
N ILE A 205 -2.93 14.00 15.67
CA ILE A 205 -3.97 13.32 16.48
C ILE A 205 -3.38 12.38 17.54
N PHE A 206 -2.29 11.69 17.23
CA PHE A 206 -1.65 10.75 18.18
C PHE A 206 -0.51 11.37 18.99
N MET A 207 -0.09 12.59 18.63
CA MET A 207 1.00 13.34 19.26
C MET A 207 0.49 14.58 20.02
N SER A 208 -0.79 14.63 20.38
CA SER A 208 -1.38 15.76 21.10
C SER A 208 -1.64 15.46 22.57
N CYS A 209 -1.49 16.49 23.40
CA CYS A 209 -1.99 16.49 24.77
C CYS A 209 -3.53 16.43 24.80
N ALA A 210 -4.13 16.00 25.91
CA ALA A 210 -5.58 15.87 26.02
C ALA A 210 -6.10 16.15 27.44
N THR A 211 -7.32 16.64 27.54
CA THR A 211 -8.04 16.75 28.82
C THR A 211 -8.95 15.55 29.01
N ILE A 212 -8.55 14.60 29.87
CA ILE A 212 -9.31 13.38 30.15
C ILE A 212 -9.79 13.44 31.60
N ASP A 213 -11.09 13.25 31.83
CA ASP A 213 -11.70 13.28 33.17
C ASP A 213 -11.40 14.57 33.95
N ASN A 214 -11.40 15.72 33.26
CA ASN A 214 -11.04 17.05 33.77
C ASN A 214 -9.58 17.20 34.23
N VAL A 215 -8.70 16.27 33.83
CA VAL A 215 -7.25 16.35 34.07
C VAL A 215 -6.55 16.60 32.74
N ASP A 216 -5.75 17.65 32.67
CA ASP A 216 -4.86 17.89 31.53
C ASP A 216 -3.68 16.91 31.61
N LEU A 217 -3.50 16.15 30.53
CA LEU A 217 -2.45 15.15 30.40
C LEU A 217 -1.47 15.57 29.32
N THR A 218 -0.19 15.34 29.55
CA THR A 218 0.87 15.54 28.56
C THR A 218 0.77 14.52 27.42
N VAL A 219 1.46 14.76 26.30
CA VAL A 219 1.53 13.83 25.16
C VAL A 219 1.99 12.44 25.61
N GLU A 220 3.02 12.37 26.46
CA GLU A 220 3.55 11.11 26.97
C GLU A 220 2.52 10.36 27.81
N GLU A 221 1.77 11.06 28.67
CA GLU A 221 0.75 10.45 29.52
C GLU A 221 -0.46 9.95 28.71
N VAL A 222 -0.87 10.68 27.67
CA VAL A 222 -1.91 10.25 26.73
C VAL A 222 -1.43 9.02 25.95
N ALA A 223 -0.19 9.04 25.45
CA ALA A 223 0.40 7.92 24.73
C ALA A 223 0.47 6.66 25.61
N ASP A 224 0.94 6.78 26.86
CA ASP A 224 1.05 5.66 27.79
C ASP A 224 -0.32 5.08 28.16
N LYS A 225 -1.31 5.94 28.48
CA LYS A 225 -2.68 5.48 28.76
C LYS A 225 -3.30 4.79 27.54
N SER A 226 -3.08 5.33 26.33
CA SER A 226 -3.65 4.75 25.11
C SER A 226 -3.04 3.39 24.78
N LYS A 227 -1.74 3.18 25.00
CA LYS A 227 -1.10 1.87 24.79
C LYS A 227 -1.60 0.79 25.76
N CYS A 228 -1.96 1.20 26.98
CA CYS A 228 -2.57 0.27 27.93
C CYS A 228 -3.95 -0.24 27.48
N ASP A 229 -4.72 0.62 26.80
CA ASP A 229 -6.10 0.34 26.40
C ASP A 229 -6.23 -0.14 24.94
N LEU A 230 -5.28 0.23 24.07
CA LEU A 230 -5.29 -0.04 22.62
C LEU A 230 -3.98 -0.70 22.21
N PHE A 231 -4.07 -1.79 21.44
CA PHE A 231 -2.89 -2.43 20.85
C PHE A 231 -2.61 -1.96 19.42
N HIS A 232 -3.57 -1.33 18.75
CA HIS A 232 -3.38 -0.74 17.43
C HIS A 232 -4.18 0.56 17.31
N LYS A 233 -3.55 1.57 16.70
CA LYS A 233 -4.16 2.84 16.31
C LYS A 233 -3.49 3.36 15.06
N SER A 234 -4.27 3.82 14.09
CA SER A 234 -3.73 4.41 12.86
C SER A 234 -4.75 5.34 12.22
N ILE A 235 -4.25 6.30 11.44
CA ILE A 235 -5.04 7.04 10.47
C ILE A 235 -4.53 6.67 9.08
N SER A 236 -5.44 6.33 8.17
CA SER A 236 -5.12 6.04 6.77
C SER A 236 -6.04 6.81 5.83
N PHE A 237 -5.61 7.00 4.59
CA PHE A 237 -6.43 7.61 3.55
C PHE A 237 -7.07 6.52 2.70
N GLY A 238 -8.37 6.36 2.88
CA GLY A 238 -9.16 5.28 2.30
C GLY A 238 -9.09 3.97 3.10
N ILE A 239 -9.41 2.88 2.40
CA ILE A 239 -9.40 1.50 2.92
C ILE A 239 -8.54 0.68 1.95
N SER A 240 -7.44 0.10 2.47
CA SER A 240 -6.44 -0.61 1.64
C SER A 240 -5.98 0.22 0.43
N ASN A 241 -5.78 1.53 0.61
CA ASN A 241 -5.42 2.52 -0.42
C ASN A 241 -6.49 2.82 -1.50
N TYR A 242 -7.71 2.32 -1.36
CA TYR A 242 -8.85 2.65 -2.23
C TYR A 242 -9.79 3.66 -1.55
N TYR A 243 -10.57 4.39 -2.36
CA TYR A 243 -11.53 5.39 -1.89
C TYR A 243 -10.88 6.44 -0.96
N LYS A 244 -9.75 7.04 -1.36
CA LYS A 244 -8.97 7.93 -0.47
C LYS A 244 -9.67 9.25 -0.14
N ARG A 245 -10.83 9.54 -0.74
CA ARG A 245 -11.78 10.55 -0.24
C ARG A 245 -12.17 10.33 1.24
N PHE A 246 -12.14 9.09 1.72
CA PHE A 246 -12.29 8.84 3.15
C PHE A 246 -10.96 9.00 3.88
N VAL A 247 -11.01 9.58 5.07
CA VAL A 247 -9.94 9.46 6.07
C VAL A 247 -10.43 8.46 7.11
N THR A 248 -9.64 7.42 7.39
CA THR A 248 -10.04 6.29 8.23
C THR A 248 -9.24 6.31 9.52
N LEU A 249 -9.90 6.58 10.65
CA LEU A 249 -9.34 6.33 11.98
C LEU A 249 -9.63 4.88 12.36
N LYS A 250 -8.58 4.07 12.50
CA LYS A 250 -8.67 2.67 12.93
C LYS A 250 -8.12 2.53 14.35
N LEU A 251 -8.92 1.97 15.26
CA LEU A 251 -8.53 1.61 16.62
C LEU A 251 -8.82 0.13 16.89
N SER A 252 -7.94 -0.55 17.61
CA SER A 252 -8.17 -1.94 18.04
C SER A 252 -7.86 -2.14 19.53
N SER A 253 -8.72 -2.90 20.21
CA SER A 253 -8.64 -3.16 21.65
C SER A 253 -9.17 -4.56 22.00
N GLU A 254 -8.75 -5.10 23.15
CA GLU A 254 -9.36 -6.29 23.75
C GLU A 254 -10.77 -6.00 24.30
N GLU A 255 -11.06 -4.73 24.59
CA GLU A 255 -12.30 -4.30 25.23
C GLU A 255 -13.05 -3.28 24.36
N TYR A 256 -14.29 -3.60 24.01
CA TYR A 256 -15.13 -2.75 23.15
C TYR A 256 -15.22 -1.29 23.61
N HIS A 257 -15.48 -1.05 24.90
CA HIS A 257 -15.72 0.30 25.43
C HIS A 257 -14.47 1.20 25.33
N LYS A 258 -13.28 0.62 25.24
CA LYS A 258 -12.02 1.36 25.03
C LYS A 258 -11.97 2.01 23.66
N LEU A 259 -12.57 1.37 22.65
CA LEU A 259 -12.68 1.95 21.30
C LEU A 259 -13.46 3.28 21.37
N VAL A 260 -14.63 3.25 22.01
CA VAL A 260 -15.48 4.44 22.19
C VAL A 260 -14.74 5.54 22.93
N LYS A 261 -14.15 5.20 24.10
CA LYS A 261 -13.37 6.11 24.94
C LYS A 261 -12.29 6.81 24.12
N TRP A 262 -11.45 6.04 23.43
CA TRP A 262 -10.31 6.61 22.72
C TRP A 262 -10.69 7.33 21.43
N THR A 263 -11.75 6.93 20.74
CA THR A 263 -12.31 7.74 19.66
C THR A 263 -12.74 9.11 20.18
N LYS A 264 -13.43 9.17 21.33
CA LYS A 264 -13.83 10.44 21.94
C LYS A 264 -12.63 11.27 22.37
N VAL A 265 -11.61 10.66 22.97
CA VAL A 265 -10.37 11.34 23.36
C VAL A 265 -9.72 12.01 22.14
N TYR A 266 -9.39 11.21 21.13
CA TYR A 266 -8.66 11.66 19.94
C TYR A 266 -9.41 12.69 19.09
N LEU A 267 -10.76 12.68 19.13
CA LEU A 267 -11.56 13.57 18.30
C LEU A 267 -12.11 14.79 19.04
N LYS A 268 -12.27 14.75 20.36
CA LYS A 268 -12.98 15.81 21.10
C LYS A 268 -12.19 16.39 22.27
N GLN A 269 -11.12 15.73 22.72
CA GLN A 269 -10.45 16.08 23.96
C GLN A 269 -8.97 16.44 23.78
N ILE A 270 -8.41 16.23 22.59
CA ILE A 270 -7.05 16.66 22.29
C ILE A 270 -6.96 18.17 22.14
N LYS A 271 -5.75 18.70 22.35
CA LYS A 271 -5.39 20.09 22.07
C LYS A 271 -4.12 20.10 21.23
N PHE A 272 -4.15 20.78 20.09
CA PHE A 272 -2.96 20.96 19.27
C PHE A 272 -2.06 22.05 19.87
N ASP A 273 -0.82 21.68 20.17
CA ASP A 273 0.23 22.59 20.66
C ASP A 273 1.33 22.78 19.60
N SER A 274 1.88 23.99 19.50
CA SER A 274 2.88 24.32 18.49
C SER A 274 4.16 23.48 18.58
N ALA A 275 4.59 23.10 19.79
CA ALA A 275 5.78 22.27 19.97
C ALA A 275 5.56 20.84 19.47
N ASP A 276 4.37 20.29 19.73
CA ASP A 276 4.00 18.95 19.27
C ASP A 276 3.84 18.90 17.74
N LEU A 277 3.23 19.94 17.16
CA LEU A 277 3.11 20.09 15.71
C LEU A 277 4.47 20.26 15.03
N LEU A 278 5.44 20.89 15.70
CA LEU A 278 6.79 21.03 15.19
C LEU A 278 7.44 19.66 15.05
N ILE A 279 7.32 18.81 16.08
CA ILE A 279 7.79 17.42 16.03
C ILE A 279 7.11 16.65 14.88
N CYS A 280 5.78 16.77 14.75
CA CYS A 280 5.04 16.11 13.67
C CYS A 280 5.54 16.55 12.27
N SER A 281 5.79 17.85 12.08
CA SER A 281 6.33 18.37 10.81
C SER A 281 7.71 17.79 10.49
N GLN A 282 8.58 17.62 11.48
CA GLN A 282 9.91 17.03 11.31
C GLN A 282 9.85 15.54 10.95
N ILE A 283 8.94 14.79 11.57
CA ILE A 283 8.66 13.40 11.19
C ILE A 283 8.28 13.33 9.71
N LEU A 284 7.30 14.15 9.30
CA LEU A 284 6.80 14.16 7.91
C LEU A 284 7.86 14.62 6.89
N ILE A 285 8.73 15.57 7.25
CA ILE A 285 9.86 16.00 6.41
C ILE A 285 10.85 14.83 6.21
N ASN A 286 11.18 14.11 7.28
CA ASN A 286 12.10 12.99 7.22
C ASN A 286 11.53 11.84 6.38
N GLU A 287 10.26 11.49 6.59
CA GLU A 287 9.58 10.48 5.76
C GLU A 287 9.56 10.88 4.29
N ALA A 288 9.22 12.13 3.97
CA ALA A 288 9.20 12.60 2.59
C ALA A 288 10.61 12.64 1.95
N ALA A 289 11.67 12.84 2.73
CA ALA A 289 13.04 12.82 2.23
C ALA A 289 13.48 11.43 1.74
N GLU A 290 13.03 10.35 2.38
CA GLU A 290 13.33 8.96 1.98
C GLU A 290 12.71 8.63 0.61
N TYR A 291 11.57 9.23 0.28
CA TYR A 291 10.85 9.01 -0.98
C TYR A 291 11.59 9.57 -2.22
N ASN A 292 12.58 10.45 -2.06
CA ASN A 292 13.35 11.03 -3.16
C ASN A 292 14.22 10.02 -3.95
N PHE A 293 14.35 8.79 -3.45
CA PHE A 293 15.25 7.77 -4.01
C PHE A 293 14.54 6.51 -4.50
N ASP A 294 13.22 6.41 -4.38
CA ASP A 294 12.46 5.25 -4.85
C ASP A 294 11.70 5.54 -6.15
N GLY A 295 12.13 4.92 -7.25
CA GLY A 295 11.54 5.10 -8.57
C GLY A 295 10.06 4.70 -8.66
N ASN A 296 9.60 3.72 -7.87
CA ASN A 296 8.19 3.35 -7.87
C ASN A 296 7.35 4.44 -7.17
N SER A 297 7.82 4.95 -6.04
CA SER A 297 7.14 6.04 -5.33
C SER A 297 7.08 7.33 -6.14
N SER A 298 8.14 7.68 -6.88
CA SER A 298 8.11 8.82 -7.82
C SER A 298 7.18 8.58 -9.01
N MET A 299 6.99 7.33 -9.43
CA MET A 299 6.02 6.99 -10.47
C MET A 299 4.57 7.14 -9.97
N ASP A 300 4.28 6.67 -8.77
CA ASP A 300 2.97 6.84 -8.13
C ASP A 300 2.61 8.33 -7.97
N LEU A 301 3.60 9.19 -7.68
CA LEU A 301 3.45 10.64 -7.67
C LEU A 301 2.98 11.18 -9.02
N LEU A 302 3.77 10.97 -10.08
CA LEU A 302 3.45 11.49 -11.41
C LEU A 302 2.09 10.99 -11.91
N THR A 303 1.81 9.70 -11.70
CA THR A 303 0.53 9.12 -12.13
C THR A 303 -0.64 9.71 -11.38
N ASN A 304 -0.51 10.06 -10.09
CA ASN A 304 -1.55 10.75 -9.35
C ASN A 304 -1.79 12.18 -9.86
N PHE A 305 -0.73 12.94 -10.17
CA PHE A 305 -0.87 14.29 -10.75
C PHE A 305 -1.55 14.29 -12.13
N LEU A 306 -1.28 13.27 -12.94
CA LEU A 306 -1.90 13.10 -14.24
C LEU A 306 -3.34 12.56 -14.15
N THR A 307 -3.73 11.99 -13.01
CA THR A 307 -5.06 11.38 -12.83
C THR A 307 -6.03 12.28 -12.07
N TYR A 308 -5.55 12.99 -11.04
CA TYR A 308 -6.39 13.68 -10.05
C TYR A 308 -6.12 15.19 -10.00
N ASP A 309 -7.06 15.95 -9.44
CA ASP A 309 -6.91 17.39 -9.18
C ASP A 309 -6.66 17.72 -7.70
N MET A 310 -6.37 18.99 -7.43
CA MET A 310 -6.11 19.54 -6.10
C MET A 310 -7.28 19.39 -5.11
N SER A 311 -8.49 19.08 -5.59
CA SER A 311 -9.65 18.77 -4.75
C SER A 311 -9.73 17.30 -4.33
N SER A 312 -8.74 16.48 -4.68
CA SER A 312 -8.63 15.07 -4.27
C SER A 312 -7.64 14.88 -3.11
N ASN A 313 -7.83 13.80 -2.36
CA ASN A 313 -6.85 13.42 -1.34
C ASN A 313 -5.62 12.78 -2.00
N GLU A 314 -5.82 12.03 -3.08
CA GLU A 314 -4.80 11.41 -3.92
C GLU A 314 -3.72 12.40 -4.38
N TYR A 315 -4.13 13.62 -4.74
CA TYR A 315 -3.22 14.72 -5.09
C TYR A 315 -2.53 15.32 -3.85
N MET A 316 -3.31 15.64 -2.80
CA MET A 316 -2.85 16.45 -1.66
C MET A 316 -2.00 15.68 -0.63
N ILE A 317 -2.27 14.39 -0.45
CA ILE A 317 -1.63 13.52 0.55
C ILE A 317 -0.40 12.84 -0.07
N ASN A 318 0.16 13.43 -1.11
CA ASN A 318 1.40 12.92 -1.67
C ASN A 318 2.60 13.37 -0.83
N LYS A 319 3.37 12.40 -0.31
CA LYS A 319 4.53 12.64 0.56
C LYS A 319 5.57 13.56 -0.09
N PHE A 320 5.91 13.36 -1.36
CA PHE A 320 6.89 14.21 -2.07
C PHE A 320 6.36 15.64 -2.24
N ALA A 321 5.11 15.78 -2.67
CA ALA A 321 4.48 17.09 -2.86
C ALA A 321 4.37 17.89 -1.56
N SER A 322 4.22 17.19 -0.44
CA SER A 322 4.08 17.79 0.89
C SER A 322 5.40 18.22 1.55
N PHE A 323 6.57 17.87 1.00
CA PHE A 323 7.87 18.14 1.64
C PHE A 323 8.13 19.62 1.91
N GLU A 324 8.03 20.48 0.89
CA GLU A 324 8.24 21.93 1.09
C GLU A 324 7.13 22.56 1.94
N PHE A 325 5.90 22.09 1.77
CA PHE A 325 4.79 22.52 2.62
C PHE A 325 5.07 22.24 4.10
N HIS A 326 5.56 21.04 4.44
CA HIS A 326 5.92 20.71 5.82
C HIS A 326 7.14 21.49 6.32
N LYS A 327 8.10 21.85 5.45
CA LYS A 327 9.19 22.78 5.81
C LYS A 327 8.69 24.20 6.09
N ALA A 328 7.74 24.69 5.30
CA ALA A 328 7.10 25.98 5.52
C ALA A 328 6.33 25.97 6.86
N VAL A 329 5.63 24.87 7.16
CA VAL A 329 5.01 24.63 8.47
C VAL A 329 6.05 24.62 9.59
N GLU A 330 7.14 23.87 9.46
CA GLU A 330 8.23 23.81 10.45
C GLU A 330 8.80 25.21 10.73
N THR A 331 9.04 25.99 9.67
CA THR A 331 9.56 27.36 9.75
C THR A 331 8.58 28.28 10.47
N SER A 332 7.29 28.18 10.15
CA SER A 332 6.22 28.94 10.79
C SER A 332 6.08 28.61 12.27
N LEU A 333 6.17 27.33 12.64
CA LEU A 333 6.09 26.86 14.02
C LEU A 333 7.32 27.28 14.84
N LYS A 334 8.54 27.25 14.27
CA LYS A 334 9.75 27.78 14.92
C LYS A 334 9.70 29.29 15.15
N ALA A 335 8.91 30.01 14.36
CA ALA A 335 8.66 31.43 14.51
C ALA A 335 7.45 31.73 15.43
N ASP A 336 6.94 30.72 16.15
CA ASP A 336 5.78 30.80 17.04
C ASP A 336 4.52 31.39 16.41
N LYS A 337 4.35 31.20 15.10
CA LYS A 337 3.14 31.66 14.41
C LYS A 337 1.98 30.72 14.67
N ILE A 338 0.92 31.25 15.27
CA ILE A 338 -0.35 30.55 15.58
C ILE A 338 -1.11 30.10 14.32
N VAL A 339 -0.78 30.63 13.14
CA VAL A 339 -1.46 30.32 11.86
C VAL A 339 -1.62 28.82 11.61
N VAL A 340 -0.57 28.02 11.86
CA VAL A 340 -0.61 26.55 11.63
C VAL A 340 -1.63 25.90 12.57
N THR A 341 -1.56 26.21 13.85
CA THR A 341 -2.49 25.70 14.87
C THR A 341 -3.93 26.10 14.58
N ASN A 342 -4.16 27.32 14.10
CA ASN A 342 -5.49 27.77 13.68
C ASN A 342 -6.01 26.99 12.47
N GLN A 343 -5.18 26.81 11.42
CA GLN A 343 -5.58 26.05 10.25
C GLN A 343 -5.84 24.58 10.58
N LEU A 344 -5.04 23.99 11.48
CA LEU A 344 -5.24 22.61 11.92
C LEU A 344 -6.53 22.45 12.74
N ASN A 345 -6.85 23.41 13.62
CA ASN A 345 -8.13 23.44 14.33
C ASN A 345 -9.31 23.63 13.37
N LYS A 346 -9.19 24.50 12.36
CA LYS A 346 -10.20 24.66 11.29
C LYS A 346 -10.41 23.31 10.58
N LEU A 347 -9.34 22.65 10.12
CA LEU A 347 -9.40 21.33 9.51
C LEU A 347 -10.04 20.28 10.43
N HIS A 348 -9.63 20.23 11.70
CA HIS A 348 -10.18 19.29 12.66
C HIS A 348 -11.68 19.48 12.84
N ASN A 349 -12.17 20.72 12.91
CA ASN A 349 -13.59 21.02 12.94
C ASN A 349 -14.34 20.53 11.69
N TYR A 350 -13.74 20.66 10.49
CA TYR A 350 -14.32 20.08 9.28
C TYR A 350 -14.45 18.55 9.40
N ILE A 351 -13.42 17.86 9.91
CA ILE A 351 -13.45 16.41 10.12
C ILE A 351 -14.53 16.02 11.13
N LEU A 352 -14.72 16.79 12.20
CA LEU A 352 -15.77 16.54 13.19
C LEU A 352 -17.18 16.78 12.67
N GLN A 353 -17.32 17.56 11.60
CA GLN A 353 -18.59 17.82 10.91
C GLN A 353 -18.80 16.92 9.70
N SER A 354 -17.79 16.13 9.32
CA SER A 354 -17.85 15.20 8.20
C SER A 354 -18.92 14.15 8.40
N LEU A 355 -19.34 13.61 7.26
CA LEU A 355 -20.11 12.38 7.23
C LEU A 355 -19.27 11.21 7.69
N VAL A 356 -19.87 10.34 8.50
CA VAL A 356 -19.15 9.22 9.12
C VAL A 356 -19.84 7.91 8.76
N ASN A 357 -19.05 6.96 8.22
CA ASN A 357 -19.40 5.55 8.22
C ASN A 357 -18.62 4.87 9.35
N LEU A 358 -19.32 4.37 10.37
CA LEU A 358 -18.71 3.60 11.45
C LEU A 358 -18.76 2.10 11.10
N HIS A 359 -17.61 1.44 11.10
CA HIS A 359 -17.51 0.01 10.97
C HIS A 359 -16.94 -0.57 12.27
N LEU A 360 -17.71 -1.44 12.91
CA LEU A 360 -17.32 -2.12 14.15
C LEU A 360 -17.04 -3.59 13.85
N VAL A 361 -16.01 -4.13 14.47
CA VAL A 361 -15.56 -5.51 14.24
C VAL A 361 -15.50 -6.24 15.57
N GLY A 362 -15.99 -7.47 15.61
CA GLY A 362 -15.83 -8.38 16.74
C GLY A 362 -17.06 -9.25 16.98
N ILE A 363 -17.05 -9.99 18.08
CA ILE A 363 -18.15 -10.88 18.46
C ILE A 363 -19.25 -10.06 19.15
N LYS A 364 -20.33 -9.76 18.43
CA LYS A 364 -21.40 -8.84 18.89
C LYS A 364 -22.02 -9.27 20.22
N LYS A 365 -22.26 -10.57 20.41
CA LYS A 365 -22.86 -11.13 21.63
C LYS A 365 -22.03 -10.89 22.91
N ASN A 366 -20.74 -10.56 22.78
CA ASN A 366 -19.84 -10.32 23.90
C ASN A 366 -19.80 -8.83 24.30
N VAL A 367 -20.49 -7.96 23.56
CA VAL A 367 -20.61 -6.53 23.88
C VAL A 367 -21.65 -6.34 24.99
N PRO A 368 -21.42 -5.43 25.96
CA PRO A 368 -22.40 -5.11 27.00
C PRO A 368 -23.78 -4.76 26.43
N LEU A 369 -24.85 -5.22 27.09
CA LEU A 369 -26.23 -5.01 26.65
C LEU A 369 -26.58 -3.52 26.49
N ASP A 370 -26.07 -2.67 27.38
CA ASP A 370 -26.33 -1.23 27.37
C ASP A 370 -25.68 -0.52 26.16
N SER A 371 -24.62 -1.09 25.58
CA SER A 371 -23.94 -0.56 24.39
C SER A 371 -24.64 -0.95 23.07
N ILE A 372 -25.67 -1.81 23.10
CA ILE A 372 -26.32 -2.34 21.87
C ILE A 372 -27.04 -1.26 21.06
N ARG A 373 -27.45 -0.16 21.71
CA ARG A 373 -28.14 0.97 21.03
C ARG A 373 -27.17 1.96 20.39
N GLY A 374 -25.89 1.90 20.75
CA GLY A 374 -24.86 2.78 20.22
C GLY A 374 -24.89 4.20 20.78
N ASP A 375 -25.61 4.45 21.88
CA ASP A 375 -25.76 5.78 22.49
C ASP A 375 -24.40 6.42 22.84
N GLU A 376 -23.41 5.60 23.20
CA GLU A 376 -22.06 6.06 23.50
C GLU A 376 -21.33 6.66 22.28
N TRP A 377 -21.80 6.41 21.05
CA TRP A 377 -21.27 6.96 19.80
C TRP A 377 -21.99 8.23 19.33
N GLU A 378 -22.96 8.75 20.10
CA GLU A 378 -23.75 9.93 19.71
C GLU A 378 -22.88 11.18 19.45
N PHE A 379 -21.71 11.28 20.07
CA PHE A 379 -20.77 12.39 19.84
C PHE A 379 -20.19 12.48 18.42
N LEU A 380 -20.33 11.42 17.60
CA LEU A 380 -19.97 11.42 16.17
C LEU A 380 -21.12 11.89 15.27
N LYS A 381 -22.32 12.06 15.81
CA LYS A 381 -23.49 12.46 15.03
C LYS A 381 -23.33 13.90 14.54
N SER A 382 -23.43 14.08 13.23
CA SER A 382 -23.53 15.40 12.60
C SER A 382 -25.01 15.75 12.38
N GLU A 383 -25.46 16.91 12.83
CA GLU A 383 -26.85 17.37 12.65
C GLU A 383 -27.22 17.63 11.17
N LEU A 384 -26.21 17.72 10.31
CA LEU A 384 -26.37 18.18 8.93
C LEU A 384 -26.83 17.09 7.96
N PHE A 385 -26.93 15.82 8.37
CA PHE A 385 -27.07 14.73 7.41
C PHE A 385 -27.84 13.48 7.90
N PRO A 386 -28.45 12.73 6.95
CA PRO A 386 -29.20 11.51 7.26
C PRO A 386 -28.30 10.33 7.67
N GLN A 387 -28.84 9.39 8.45
CA GLN A 387 -28.18 8.16 8.95
C GLN A 387 -28.04 7.06 7.88
N THR A 388 -27.74 7.42 6.64
CA THR A 388 -27.56 6.45 5.53
C THR A 388 -26.08 6.20 5.27
N GLN A 389 -25.72 5.05 4.72
CA GLN A 389 -24.34 4.80 4.29
C GLN A 389 -23.90 5.87 3.29
N HIS A 390 -22.80 6.54 3.58
CA HIS A 390 -22.23 7.50 2.65
C HIS A 390 -21.40 6.79 1.61
N GLN A 391 -21.69 7.08 0.35
CA GLN A 391 -21.03 6.48 -0.81
C GLN A 391 -20.02 7.46 -1.38
N CYS A 392 -18.91 6.91 -1.84
CA CYS A 392 -17.91 7.64 -2.63
C CYS A 392 -17.86 6.97 -4.00
N ASP A 393 -17.97 7.74 -5.07
CA ASP A 393 -17.71 7.22 -6.40
C ASP A 393 -16.20 7.00 -6.58
N ALA A 394 -15.84 5.90 -7.24
CA ALA A 394 -14.45 5.51 -7.52
C ALA A 394 -13.68 6.55 -8.36
N ASN A 395 -14.38 7.44 -9.06
CA ASN A 395 -13.82 8.47 -9.92
C ASN A 395 -13.72 9.86 -9.25
N TYR A 396 -13.98 9.97 -7.95
CA TYR A 396 -13.94 11.26 -7.25
C TYR A 396 -12.59 11.96 -7.40
N GLY A 397 -12.61 13.25 -7.73
CA GLY A 397 -11.41 14.08 -7.88
C GLY A 397 -10.53 13.74 -9.08
N GLN A 398 -10.99 12.87 -10.00
CA GLN A 398 -10.26 12.52 -11.21
C GLN A 398 -10.44 13.58 -12.31
N SER A 399 -9.34 14.09 -12.84
CA SER A 399 -9.30 15.10 -13.91
C SER A 399 -8.72 14.58 -15.24
N TRP A 400 -7.85 13.56 -15.19
CA TRP A 400 -7.23 12.87 -16.34
C TRP A 400 -6.61 13.76 -17.44
N GLN A 401 -5.28 13.84 -17.45
CA GLN A 401 -4.49 14.49 -18.51
C GLN A 401 -4.14 13.48 -19.63
N LEU A 402 -5.14 12.95 -20.34
CA LEU A 402 -4.90 12.00 -21.44
C LEU A 402 -4.10 12.65 -22.58
N GLY A 403 -3.23 11.88 -23.23
CA GLY A 403 -2.30 12.38 -24.25
C GLY A 403 -0.98 12.93 -23.69
N ASP A 404 -0.92 13.29 -22.41
CA ASP A 404 0.32 13.80 -21.84
C ASP A 404 1.36 12.69 -21.63
N VAL A 405 2.61 13.05 -21.92
CA VAL A 405 3.80 12.27 -21.58
C VAL A 405 4.65 13.13 -20.64
N GLN A 406 4.84 12.67 -19.40
CA GLN A 406 5.65 13.38 -18.41
C GLN A 406 6.77 12.51 -17.86
N MET A 407 7.92 13.12 -17.56
CA MET A 407 9.03 12.49 -16.85
C MET A 407 9.43 13.22 -15.57
N ALA A 408 9.93 12.47 -14.59
CA ALA A 408 10.69 13.01 -13.46
C ALA A 408 12.03 12.28 -13.32
N PHE A 409 13.00 12.98 -12.73
CA PHE A 409 14.32 12.43 -12.43
C PHE A 409 14.38 11.82 -11.04
N ILE A 410 15.04 10.67 -10.91
CA ILE A 410 15.41 10.05 -9.62
C ILE A 410 16.92 9.92 -9.48
N GLY A 411 17.40 10.19 -8.27
CA GLY A 411 18.81 9.99 -7.92
C GLY A 411 19.11 8.51 -7.67
N GLY A 412 20.26 8.03 -8.14
CA GLY A 412 20.81 6.72 -7.77
C GLY A 412 20.23 5.49 -8.50
N ALA A 413 19.26 5.67 -9.41
CA ALA A 413 18.85 4.60 -10.32
C ALA A 413 19.62 4.68 -11.65
N GLU A 414 19.78 3.55 -12.34
CA GLU A 414 20.31 3.47 -13.72
C GLU A 414 19.25 3.06 -14.74
N ASN A 415 18.04 2.77 -14.27
CA ASN A 415 16.97 2.19 -15.07
C ASN A 415 15.81 3.17 -15.26
N ILE A 416 15.04 2.91 -16.32
CA ILE A 416 13.81 3.63 -16.63
C ILE A 416 12.62 2.87 -16.03
N PHE A 417 11.70 3.61 -15.43
CA PHE A 417 10.36 3.14 -15.06
C PHE A 417 9.36 3.86 -15.95
N LEU A 418 8.39 3.13 -16.49
CA LEU A 418 7.31 3.70 -17.30
C LEU A 418 5.98 3.15 -16.80
N THR A 419 5.02 4.05 -16.62
CA THR A 419 3.61 3.73 -16.40
C THR A 419 2.77 4.38 -17.48
N LYS A 420 1.94 3.58 -18.16
CA LYS A 420 0.90 4.06 -19.05
C LYS A 420 -0.45 3.74 -18.44
N LYS A 421 -1.33 4.74 -18.29
CA LYS A 421 -2.61 4.58 -17.59
C LYS A 421 -3.74 5.07 -18.46
N ALA A 422 -4.81 4.28 -18.54
CA ALA A 422 -6.00 4.57 -19.33
C ALA A 422 -7.26 4.42 -18.47
N LYS A 423 -8.37 5.03 -18.92
CA LYS A 423 -9.67 4.90 -18.28
C LYS A 423 -10.24 3.49 -18.48
N PHE A 424 -10.76 2.92 -17.41
CA PHE A 424 -11.55 1.69 -17.41
C PHE A 424 -12.96 2.00 -16.90
N ARG A 425 -13.97 1.84 -17.75
CA ARG A 425 -15.33 2.37 -17.49
C ARG A 425 -16.10 1.55 -16.45
N ASP A 426 -15.85 0.26 -16.41
CA ASP A 426 -16.57 -0.67 -15.56
C ASP A 426 -16.05 -0.65 -14.11
N ASP A 427 -16.85 -1.12 -13.16
CA ASP A 427 -16.44 -1.43 -11.79
C ASP A 427 -16.51 -2.94 -11.56
N TRP A 428 -16.38 -3.39 -10.32
CA TRP A 428 -16.46 -4.80 -9.95
C TRP A 428 -17.74 -5.52 -10.42
N ASN A 429 -18.85 -4.81 -10.63
CA ASN A 429 -20.12 -5.37 -11.14
C ASN A 429 -20.31 -5.17 -12.65
N GLY A 430 -19.35 -4.55 -13.35
CA GLY A 430 -19.47 -4.26 -14.78
C GLY A 430 -19.36 -5.50 -15.67
N ASP A 431 -19.98 -5.40 -16.85
CA ASP A 431 -20.16 -6.53 -17.77
C ASP A 431 -18.83 -7.06 -18.33
N THR A 432 -17.81 -6.21 -18.48
CA THR A 432 -16.51 -6.56 -19.08
C THR A 432 -15.37 -6.73 -18.06
N THR A 433 -15.66 -6.56 -16.77
CA THR A 433 -14.62 -6.55 -15.72
C THR A 433 -13.90 -7.87 -15.56
N MET A 434 -14.62 -8.99 -15.54
CA MET A 434 -13.99 -10.31 -15.41
C MET A 434 -13.10 -10.61 -16.63
N GLU A 435 -13.59 -10.33 -17.82
CA GLU A 435 -12.93 -10.58 -19.09
C GLU A 435 -11.65 -9.73 -19.20
N THR A 436 -11.72 -8.46 -18.80
CA THR A 436 -10.54 -7.58 -18.79
C THR A 436 -9.53 -8.02 -17.73
N LEU A 437 -9.96 -8.35 -16.51
CA LEU A 437 -9.09 -8.86 -15.45
C LEU A 437 -8.35 -10.13 -15.89
N LEU A 438 -9.07 -11.09 -16.49
CA LEU A 438 -8.49 -12.35 -16.93
C LEU A 438 -7.55 -12.16 -18.12
N LEU A 439 -7.85 -11.26 -19.05
CA LEU A 439 -6.96 -10.94 -20.16
C LEU A 439 -5.68 -10.23 -19.69
N SER A 440 -5.81 -9.27 -18.77
CA SER A 440 -4.66 -8.63 -18.12
C SER A 440 -3.79 -9.66 -17.38
N LYS A 441 -4.41 -10.63 -16.70
CA LYS A 441 -3.69 -11.73 -16.04
C LYS A 441 -3.00 -12.67 -17.04
N TYR A 442 -3.68 -13.02 -18.13
CA TYR A 442 -3.10 -13.84 -19.19
C TYR A 442 -1.82 -13.23 -19.75
N LEU A 443 -1.83 -11.92 -20.02
CA LEU A 443 -0.67 -11.17 -20.50
C LEU A 443 0.47 -11.12 -19.47
N SER A 444 0.14 -10.90 -18.20
CA SER A 444 1.10 -10.49 -17.15
C SER A 444 1.57 -11.62 -16.23
N GLN A 445 0.98 -12.82 -16.29
CA GLN A 445 1.36 -13.94 -15.43
C GLN A 445 2.85 -14.32 -15.61
N ALA A 446 3.44 -14.88 -14.55
CA ALA A 446 4.79 -15.46 -14.63
C ALA A 446 4.83 -16.56 -15.70
N GLY A 447 5.85 -16.52 -16.56
CA GLY A 447 5.95 -17.43 -17.72
C GLY A 447 4.95 -17.15 -18.85
N GLY A 448 4.13 -16.10 -18.74
CA GLY A 448 3.18 -15.68 -19.77
C GLY A 448 3.81 -14.83 -20.90
N PRO A 449 2.97 -14.27 -21.80
CA PRO A 449 3.42 -13.54 -22.97
C PRO A 449 4.36 -12.37 -22.65
N LEU A 450 4.00 -11.47 -21.72
CA LEU A 450 4.85 -10.33 -21.39
C LEU A 450 6.11 -10.75 -20.63
N TRP A 451 6.01 -11.76 -19.76
CA TRP A 451 7.16 -12.28 -19.02
C TRP A 451 8.23 -12.82 -19.97
N ASN A 452 7.86 -13.75 -20.87
CA ASN A 452 8.82 -14.39 -21.77
C ASN A 452 9.44 -13.41 -22.76
N ASN A 453 8.62 -12.47 -23.28
CA ASN A 453 9.06 -11.58 -24.35
C ASN A 453 9.78 -10.32 -23.86
N LEU A 454 9.63 -9.95 -22.59
CA LEU A 454 10.34 -8.79 -22.02
C LEU A 454 11.36 -9.21 -20.97
N ARG A 455 10.91 -9.83 -19.87
CA ARG A 455 11.81 -10.24 -18.78
C ARG A 455 12.75 -11.37 -19.22
N GLY A 456 12.22 -12.38 -19.90
CA GLY A 456 13.02 -13.50 -20.44
C GLY A 456 14.09 -13.04 -21.43
N ARG A 457 13.87 -11.91 -22.11
CA ARG A 457 14.83 -11.29 -23.03
C ARG A 457 15.72 -10.22 -22.38
N GLY A 458 15.59 -9.98 -21.07
CA GLY A 458 16.38 -8.98 -20.35
C GLY A 458 16.05 -7.51 -20.67
N LEU A 459 14.90 -7.23 -21.29
CA LEU A 459 14.50 -5.86 -21.67
C LEU A 459 14.01 -5.04 -20.47
N CYS A 460 13.38 -5.70 -19.51
CA CYS A 460 12.93 -5.11 -18.26
C CYS A 460 12.89 -6.14 -17.14
N TYR A 461 12.94 -5.71 -15.89
CA TYR A 461 12.78 -6.63 -14.76
C TYR A 461 11.33 -7.08 -14.58
N THR A 462 10.35 -6.20 -14.82
CA THR A 462 8.93 -6.54 -14.67
C THR A 462 8.09 -5.76 -15.68
N SER A 463 7.14 -6.44 -16.30
CA SER A 463 6.13 -5.87 -17.20
C SER A 463 4.76 -6.39 -16.80
N THR A 464 3.80 -5.49 -16.54
CA THR A 464 2.47 -5.87 -16.08
C THR A 464 1.40 -4.98 -16.66
N ILE A 465 0.22 -5.55 -16.90
CA ILE A 465 -1.03 -4.83 -17.15
C ILE A 465 -1.98 -5.22 -16.02
N ASN A 466 -2.49 -4.24 -15.29
CA ASN A 466 -3.38 -4.42 -14.15
C ASN A 466 -4.64 -3.57 -14.31
N VAL A 467 -5.80 -4.16 -14.07
CA VAL A 467 -7.08 -3.44 -14.00
C VAL A 467 -7.33 -3.06 -12.55
N VAL A 468 -7.73 -1.81 -12.31
CA VAL A 468 -8.07 -1.31 -10.99
C VAL A 468 -9.50 -0.74 -11.04
N PRO A 469 -10.54 -1.60 -10.88
CA PRO A 469 -11.93 -1.17 -10.97
C PRO A 469 -12.29 -0.06 -9.96
N ASP A 470 -11.70 -0.10 -8.75
CA ASP A 470 -11.89 0.90 -7.69
C ASP A 470 -11.30 2.29 -8.01
N GLN A 471 -10.49 2.39 -9.07
CA GLN A 471 -9.97 3.66 -9.59
C GLN A 471 -10.48 3.95 -11.01
N LYS A 472 -11.39 3.12 -11.54
CA LYS A 472 -11.85 3.21 -12.94
C LYS A 472 -10.68 3.33 -13.93
N SER A 473 -9.64 2.53 -13.71
CA SER A 473 -8.42 2.61 -14.52
C SER A 473 -7.85 1.24 -14.87
N ILE A 474 -7.07 1.22 -15.95
CA ILE A 474 -6.18 0.13 -16.32
C ILE A 474 -4.76 0.70 -16.47
N ILE A 475 -3.77 -0.03 -16.00
CA ILE A 475 -2.40 0.44 -15.82
C ILE A 475 -1.44 -0.56 -16.44
N MET A 476 -0.54 -0.07 -17.28
CA MET A 476 0.57 -0.81 -17.85
C MET A 476 1.89 -0.29 -17.26
N ASN A 477 2.69 -1.19 -16.70
CA ASN A 477 3.97 -0.83 -16.09
C ASN A 477 5.12 -1.56 -16.77
N LEU A 478 6.22 -0.84 -16.91
CA LEU A 478 7.55 -1.34 -17.27
C LEU A 478 8.52 -0.90 -16.18
N ASN A 479 9.05 -1.85 -15.42
CA ASN A 479 9.94 -1.58 -14.28
C ASN A 479 11.36 -2.03 -14.58
N LYS A 480 12.30 -1.14 -14.25
CA LYS A 480 13.74 -1.32 -14.45
C LYS A 480 14.09 -1.69 -15.90
N CYS A 481 13.69 -0.84 -16.84
CA CYS A 481 14.04 -0.94 -18.24
C CYS A 481 15.46 -0.44 -18.50
N SER A 482 16.24 -1.22 -19.24
CA SER A 482 17.58 -0.87 -19.69
C SER A 482 17.59 -0.14 -21.04
N ASN A 483 16.65 -0.48 -21.92
CA ASN A 483 16.37 0.18 -23.20
C ASN A 483 14.85 0.40 -23.34
N LEU A 484 14.42 1.66 -23.34
CA LEU A 484 12.99 2.02 -23.32
C LEU A 484 12.30 1.68 -24.64
N GLU A 485 12.85 2.15 -25.76
CA GLU A 485 12.25 1.98 -27.09
C GLU A 485 12.04 0.49 -27.40
N GLN A 486 13.07 -0.33 -27.19
CA GLN A 486 13.01 -1.75 -27.46
C GLN A 486 11.98 -2.46 -26.57
N ALA A 487 11.96 -2.14 -25.27
CA ALA A 487 11.01 -2.72 -24.33
C ALA A 487 9.56 -2.34 -24.68
N PHE A 488 9.30 -1.06 -24.96
CA PHE A 488 7.96 -0.56 -25.26
C PHE A 488 7.44 -1.07 -26.60
N ASN A 489 8.28 -1.08 -27.64
CA ASN A 489 7.91 -1.61 -28.95
C ASN A 489 7.60 -3.11 -28.86
N ARG A 490 8.45 -3.88 -28.16
CA ARG A 490 8.21 -5.32 -27.96
C ARG A 490 6.95 -5.58 -27.15
N LEU A 491 6.69 -4.80 -26.10
CA LEU A 491 5.43 -4.90 -25.34
C LEU A 491 4.23 -4.68 -26.25
N SER A 492 4.25 -3.59 -27.02
CA SER A 492 3.13 -3.20 -27.86
C SER A 492 2.84 -4.24 -28.94
N GLU A 493 3.89 -4.83 -29.53
CA GLU A 493 3.79 -5.94 -30.48
C GLU A 493 3.16 -7.19 -29.84
N VAL A 494 3.63 -7.59 -28.65
CA VAL A 494 3.09 -8.76 -27.92
C VAL A 494 1.62 -8.55 -27.58
N VAL A 495 1.25 -7.36 -27.08
CA VAL A 495 -0.15 -7.04 -26.76
C VAL A 495 -1.01 -7.12 -28.02
N ARG A 496 -0.61 -6.49 -29.13
CA ARG A 496 -1.38 -6.55 -30.39
C ARG A 496 -1.56 -7.99 -30.88
N THR A 497 -0.48 -8.77 -30.88
CA THR A 497 -0.50 -10.19 -31.27
C THR A 497 -1.49 -10.99 -30.44
N VAL A 498 -1.42 -10.88 -29.10
CA VAL A 498 -2.35 -11.60 -28.20
C VAL A 498 -3.81 -11.19 -28.44
N LEU A 499 -4.08 -9.94 -28.78
CA LEU A 499 -5.45 -9.47 -29.04
C LEU A 499 -6.03 -9.98 -30.37
N GLU A 500 -5.19 -10.44 -31.30
CA GLU A 500 -5.58 -10.90 -32.64
C GLU A 500 -5.56 -12.43 -32.78
N GLU A 501 -4.61 -13.09 -32.13
CA GLU A 501 -4.40 -14.54 -32.19
C GLU A 501 -5.22 -15.31 -31.14
N GLU A 502 -5.35 -16.63 -31.33
CA GLU A 502 -5.96 -17.49 -30.32
C GLU A 502 -5.05 -17.66 -29.10
N PHE A 503 -5.63 -17.73 -27.91
CA PHE A 503 -4.84 -17.96 -26.70
C PHE A 503 -4.31 -19.39 -26.63
N ASP A 504 -3.06 -19.49 -26.17
CA ASP A 504 -2.49 -20.74 -25.73
C ASP A 504 -3.33 -21.32 -24.57
N GLU A 505 -3.71 -22.58 -24.71
CA GLU A 505 -4.61 -23.24 -23.76
C GLU A 505 -3.97 -23.34 -22.37
N CYS A 506 -2.68 -23.61 -22.31
CA CYS A 506 -1.94 -23.78 -21.07
C CYS A 506 -1.83 -22.46 -20.30
N TYR A 507 -1.47 -21.39 -21.01
CA TYR A 507 -1.44 -20.04 -20.44
C TYR A 507 -2.83 -19.57 -20.04
N PHE A 508 -3.88 -19.90 -20.79
CA PHE A 508 -5.24 -19.50 -20.44
C PHE A 508 -5.74 -20.20 -19.18
N GLU A 509 -5.56 -21.51 -19.09
CA GLU A 509 -5.96 -22.27 -17.90
C GLU A 509 -5.14 -21.87 -16.66
N SER A 510 -3.84 -21.59 -16.82
CA SER A 510 -2.99 -21.02 -15.77
C SER A 510 -3.47 -19.64 -15.30
N ALA A 511 -3.78 -18.74 -16.25
CA ALA A 511 -4.25 -17.39 -15.95
C ALA A 511 -5.54 -17.41 -15.13
N LYS A 512 -6.47 -18.32 -15.44
CA LYS A 512 -7.70 -18.53 -14.66
C LYS A 512 -7.40 -18.87 -13.20
N ARG A 513 -6.53 -19.86 -12.94
CA ARG A 513 -6.18 -20.25 -11.55
C ARG A 513 -5.45 -19.13 -10.83
N SER A 514 -4.55 -18.45 -11.52
CA SER A 514 -3.78 -17.36 -10.95
C SER A 514 -4.66 -16.15 -10.60
N LEU A 515 -5.65 -15.80 -11.45
CA LEU A 515 -6.63 -14.77 -11.13
C LEU A 515 -7.55 -15.20 -9.98
N ILE A 516 -8.02 -16.45 -9.95
CA ILE A 516 -8.83 -16.98 -8.85
C ILE A 516 -8.07 -16.91 -7.53
N PHE A 517 -6.78 -17.28 -7.53
CA PHE A 517 -5.92 -17.13 -6.36
C PHE A 517 -5.85 -15.66 -5.91
N ASP A 518 -5.62 -14.73 -6.83
CA ASP A 518 -5.56 -13.29 -6.52
C ASP A 518 -6.89 -12.77 -5.92
N LEU A 519 -8.03 -13.22 -6.42
CA LEU A 519 -9.36 -12.84 -5.90
C LEU A 519 -9.65 -13.39 -4.49
N ILE A 520 -8.94 -14.45 -4.08
CA ILE A 520 -9.19 -15.18 -2.82
C ILE A 520 -8.17 -14.81 -1.76
N LYS A 521 -6.91 -14.61 -2.14
CA LYS A 521 -5.81 -14.32 -1.21
C LYS A 521 -6.05 -13.06 -0.38
N ASP A 522 -6.84 -12.11 -0.90
CA ASP A 522 -7.26 -10.88 -0.20
C ASP A 522 -8.21 -11.15 0.98
N ARG A 523 -8.48 -12.43 1.31
CA ARG A 523 -9.24 -12.87 2.50
C ARG A 523 -8.55 -14.05 3.20
N SER A 524 -7.23 -14.05 3.17
CA SER A 524 -6.39 -15.08 3.80
C SER A 524 -6.19 -14.88 5.30
N SER A 525 -6.49 -13.69 5.81
CA SER A 525 -6.35 -13.30 7.22
C SER A 525 -7.60 -12.60 7.76
N ILE A 526 -7.71 -12.46 9.07
CA ILE A 526 -8.82 -11.74 9.72
C ILE A 526 -8.85 -10.29 9.22
N LYS A 527 -7.71 -9.60 9.27
CA LYS A 527 -7.54 -8.20 8.84
C LYS A 527 -7.93 -8.01 7.38
N SER A 528 -7.40 -8.83 6.48
CA SER A 528 -7.72 -8.73 5.03
C SER A 528 -9.19 -9.04 4.74
N THR A 529 -9.79 -9.98 5.49
CA THR A 529 -11.23 -10.30 5.40
C THR A 529 -12.12 -9.12 5.85
N ILE A 530 -11.73 -8.41 6.91
CA ILE A 530 -12.43 -7.20 7.38
C ILE A 530 -12.33 -6.07 6.35
N ASP A 531 -11.12 -5.77 5.86
CA ASP A 531 -10.90 -4.74 4.85
C ASP A 531 -11.73 -5.04 3.59
N TYR A 532 -11.75 -6.31 3.16
CA TYR A 532 -12.62 -6.76 2.06
C TYR A 532 -14.11 -6.54 2.36
N ALA A 533 -14.59 -6.85 3.57
CA ALA A 533 -15.99 -6.68 3.95
C ALA A 533 -16.42 -5.21 3.96
N ILE A 534 -15.55 -4.31 4.42
CA ILE A 534 -15.77 -2.86 4.37
C ILE A 534 -15.81 -2.39 2.90
N LEU A 535 -14.82 -2.77 2.10
CA LEU A 535 -14.76 -2.43 0.67
C LEU A 535 -15.95 -2.99 -0.11
N ALA A 536 -16.40 -4.20 0.18
CA ALA A 536 -17.56 -4.82 -0.46
C ALA A 536 -18.84 -3.96 -0.29
N SER A 537 -18.99 -3.32 0.87
CA SER A 537 -20.10 -2.39 1.10
C SER A 537 -20.01 -1.14 0.22
N LEU A 538 -18.82 -0.55 0.06
CA LEU A 538 -18.59 0.62 -0.79
C LEU A 538 -18.73 0.29 -2.28
N ARG A 539 -18.29 -0.91 -2.68
CA ARG A 539 -18.38 -1.46 -4.03
C ARG A 539 -19.79 -1.97 -4.38
N LYS A 540 -20.72 -1.97 -3.41
CA LYS A 540 -22.09 -2.51 -3.57
C LYS A 540 -22.10 -3.97 -4.04
N LEU A 541 -21.21 -4.78 -3.49
CA LEU A 541 -21.14 -6.20 -3.81
C LEU A 541 -22.17 -6.99 -3.01
N ASN A 542 -22.73 -8.03 -3.63
CA ASN A 542 -23.62 -8.96 -2.95
C ASN A 542 -22.78 -9.98 -2.11
N ASN A 543 -23.42 -10.66 -1.16
CA ASN A 543 -22.74 -11.63 -0.27
C ASN A 543 -22.13 -12.84 -1.01
N GLY A 544 -22.67 -13.20 -2.18
CA GLY A 544 -22.19 -14.29 -3.04
C GLY A 544 -21.09 -13.87 -4.03
N PHE A 545 -20.78 -12.57 -4.12
CA PHE A 545 -20.03 -12.00 -5.24
C PHE A 545 -18.71 -12.72 -5.48
N THR A 546 -17.96 -13.03 -4.43
CA THR A 546 -16.65 -13.66 -4.65
C THR A 546 -16.77 -15.05 -5.25
N LYS A 547 -17.80 -15.81 -4.84
CA LYS A 547 -18.09 -17.12 -5.43
C LYS A 547 -18.53 -16.95 -6.87
N ASP A 548 -19.38 -15.99 -7.14
CA ASP A 548 -19.88 -15.70 -8.47
C ASP A 548 -18.73 -15.35 -9.42
N ILE A 549 -17.83 -14.43 -9.02
CA ILE A 549 -16.73 -13.99 -9.88
C ILE A 549 -15.67 -15.08 -10.10
N TYR A 550 -15.23 -15.83 -9.08
CA TYR A 550 -14.26 -16.91 -9.33
C TYR A 550 -14.88 -18.04 -10.15
N THR A 551 -16.19 -18.27 -10.02
CA THR A 551 -16.92 -19.27 -10.83
C THR A 551 -17.01 -18.78 -12.28
N LYS A 552 -17.30 -17.49 -12.50
CA LYS A 552 -17.28 -16.87 -13.82
C LYS A 552 -15.90 -16.99 -14.47
N VAL A 553 -14.81 -16.76 -13.72
CA VAL A 553 -13.43 -16.97 -14.20
C VAL A 553 -13.17 -18.44 -14.53
N TRP A 554 -13.59 -19.37 -13.69
CA TRP A 554 -13.37 -20.81 -13.90
C TRP A 554 -14.02 -21.34 -15.18
N TYR A 555 -15.20 -20.84 -15.54
CA TYR A 555 -15.93 -21.24 -16.75
C TYR A 555 -15.73 -20.29 -17.94
N ALA A 556 -14.84 -19.30 -17.81
CA ALA A 556 -14.53 -18.38 -18.89
C ALA A 556 -13.95 -19.13 -20.10
N ASN A 557 -14.32 -18.69 -21.31
CA ASN A 557 -13.78 -19.20 -22.57
C ASN A 557 -12.89 -18.14 -23.25
N LYS A 558 -11.95 -18.63 -24.07
CA LYS A 558 -10.92 -17.80 -24.73
C LYS A 558 -11.52 -16.68 -25.59
N LYS A 559 -12.57 -16.99 -26.36
CA LYS A 559 -13.15 -16.07 -27.34
C LYS A 559 -13.78 -14.85 -26.66
N ASP A 560 -14.60 -15.07 -25.63
CA ASP A 560 -15.30 -13.99 -24.94
C ASP A 560 -14.31 -13.11 -24.17
N VAL A 561 -13.32 -13.71 -23.51
CA VAL A 561 -12.26 -12.98 -22.81
C VAL A 561 -11.48 -12.10 -23.78
N ARG A 562 -11.09 -12.64 -24.94
CA ARG A 562 -10.36 -11.89 -25.97
C ARG A 562 -11.18 -10.75 -26.54
N ILE A 563 -12.46 -10.97 -26.86
CA ILE A 563 -13.29 -9.94 -27.50
C ILE A 563 -13.70 -8.85 -26.50
N ASN A 564 -14.24 -9.25 -25.34
CA ASN A 564 -14.84 -8.32 -24.39
C ASN A 564 -13.79 -7.59 -23.54
N GLY A 565 -12.65 -8.23 -23.27
CA GLY A 565 -11.54 -7.63 -22.51
C GLY A 565 -10.58 -6.78 -23.34
N ALA A 566 -10.67 -6.81 -24.68
CA ALA A 566 -9.67 -6.17 -25.55
C ALA A 566 -9.67 -4.65 -25.49
N THR A 567 -10.85 -4.00 -25.49
CA THR A 567 -10.95 -2.55 -25.66
C THR A 567 -10.18 -1.77 -24.59
N PRO A 568 -10.32 -2.05 -23.28
CA PRO A 568 -9.51 -1.39 -22.26
C PRO A 568 -8.00 -1.55 -22.45
N ILE A 569 -7.57 -2.72 -22.93
CA ILE A 569 -6.14 -2.99 -23.16
C ILE A 569 -5.64 -2.25 -24.40
N LYS A 570 -6.45 -2.14 -25.46
CA LYS A 570 -6.13 -1.33 -26.65
C LYS A 570 -5.97 0.14 -26.30
N ASN A 571 -6.80 0.66 -25.40
CA ASN A 571 -6.72 2.05 -24.94
C ASN A 571 -5.36 2.38 -24.28
N LEU A 572 -4.66 1.39 -23.71
CA LEU A 572 -3.31 1.60 -23.20
C LEU A 572 -2.27 1.81 -24.31
N LEU A 573 -2.53 1.39 -25.54
CA LEU A 573 -1.64 1.60 -26.69
C LEU A 573 -2.04 2.81 -27.54
N ASP A 574 -3.11 3.50 -27.15
CA ASP A 574 -3.62 4.68 -27.83
C ASP A 574 -3.29 5.93 -27.00
N GLU A 575 -2.49 6.81 -27.58
CA GLU A 575 -2.06 8.05 -26.94
C GLU A 575 -3.24 8.96 -26.58
N GLN A 576 -4.36 8.94 -27.31
CA GLN A 576 -5.51 9.78 -26.98
C GLN A 576 -6.33 9.25 -25.79
N ASN A 577 -6.20 7.95 -25.50
CA ASN A 577 -6.98 7.28 -24.46
C ASN A 577 -6.16 6.95 -23.20
N SER A 578 -4.88 7.29 -23.19
CA SER A 578 -3.96 7.06 -22.09
C SER A 578 -3.05 8.25 -21.86
N PHE A 579 -2.38 8.29 -20.71
CA PHE A 579 -1.22 9.15 -20.49
C PHE A 579 -0.02 8.29 -20.16
N THR A 580 1.18 8.85 -20.29
CA THR A 580 2.44 8.17 -19.99
C THR A 580 3.22 8.95 -18.92
N ALA A 581 3.59 8.27 -17.85
CA ALA A 581 4.48 8.77 -16.81
C ALA A 581 5.81 8.00 -16.84
N LEU A 582 6.92 8.69 -16.76
CA LEU A 582 8.27 8.12 -16.73
C LEU A 582 9.04 8.59 -15.51
N THR A 583 9.80 7.69 -14.92
CA THR A 583 10.79 8.04 -13.91
C THR A 583 12.13 7.52 -14.38
N ILE A 584 13.10 8.42 -14.52
CA ILE A 584 14.35 8.15 -15.21
C ILE A 584 15.55 8.65 -14.43
N SER A 585 16.70 8.06 -14.70
CA SER A 585 17.99 8.59 -14.28
C SER A 585 18.47 9.68 -15.24
N ALA A 586 19.25 10.63 -14.75
CA ALA A 586 19.69 11.78 -15.54
C ALA A 586 20.44 11.39 -16.82
N ASN A 587 21.22 10.30 -16.78
CA ASN A 587 21.95 9.77 -17.93
C ASN A 587 21.05 9.13 -19.02
N LYS A 588 19.77 8.86 -18.72
CA LYS A 588 18.79 8.29 -19.65
C LYS A 588 17.90 9.33 -20.34
N ARG A 589 18.05 10.61 -19.99
CA ARG A 589 17.27 11.73 -20.54
C ARG A 589 17.20 11.71 -22.06
N ARG A 590 18.36 11.64 -22.72
CA ARG A 590 18.45 11.71 -24.18
C ARG A 590 17.73 10.54 -24.85
N GLU A 591 17.92 9.32 -24.35
CA GLU A 591 17.22 8.12 -24.85
C GLU A 591 15.70 8.29 -24.79
N VAL A 592 15.20 8.89 -23.71
CA VAL A 592 13.77 9.09 -23.50
C VAL A 592 13.22 10.23 -24.37
N GLU A 593 13.93 11.35 -24.47
CA GLU A 593 13.53 12.49 -25.32
C GLU A 593 13.54 12.14 -26.81
N GLU A 594 14.46 11.28 -27.25
CA GLU A 594 14.48 10.76 -28.63
C GLU A 594 13.26 9.88 -28.92
N PHE A 595 12.82 9.05 -27.96
CA PHE A 595 11.67 8.17 -28.12
C PHE A 595 10.32 8.87 -27.91
N PHE A 596 10.25 9.83 -26.99
CA PHE A 596 9.07 10.66 -26.72
C PHE A 596 9.40 12.15 -26.93
N PRO A 597 9.36 12.66 -28.18
CA PRO A 597 9.76 14.05 -28.47
C PRO A 597 8.89 15.12 -27.79
N GLU A 598 7.63 14.81 -27.48
CA GLU A 598 6.69 15.71 -26.81
C GLU A 598 6.73 15.60 -25.28
N ILE A 599 7.70 14.83 -24.73
CA ILE A 599 7.79 14.62 -23.29
C ILE A 599 8.04 15.93 -22.55
N LYS A 600 7.25 16.13 -21.48
CA LYS A 600 7.42 17.27 -20.57
C LYS A 600 8.17 16.80 -19.33
N GLU A 601 9.20 17.53 -18.96
CA GLU A 601 9.81 17.37 -17.64
C GLU A 601 8.84 17.93 -16.61
N ALA A 602 8.36 17.09 -15.69
CA ALA A 602 7.58 17.54 -14.57
C ALA A 602 8.51 18.34 -13.65
N SER A 603 8.30 19.65 -13.58
CA SER A 603 9.07 20.49 -12.68
C SER A 603 8.82 20.05 -11.25
N THR A 604 9.88 19.99 -10.45
CA THR A 604 9.73 19.76 -9.01
C THR A 604 8.83 20.80 -8.35
N VAL A 605 8.68 22.00 -8.93
CA VAL A 605 7.74 23.04 -8.47
C VAL A 605 6.29 22.67 -8.79
N ASP A 606 6.02 22.12 -9.98
CA ASP A 606 4.67 21.72 -10.39
C ASP A 606 4.14 20.56 -9.54
N LEU A 607 5.07 19.76 -9.01
CA LEU A 607 4.80 18.60 -8.16
C LEU A 607 4.73 18.96 -6.66
N LYS A 608 4.93 20.22 -6.26
CA LYS A 608 4.92 20.65 -4.86
C LYS A 608 3.60 21.31 -4.49
N LEU A 609 3.20 21.13 -3.23
CA LEU A 609 2.12 21.92 -2.66
C LEU A 609 2.61 23.33 -2.36
N SER A 610 1.74 24.33 -2.56
CA SER A 610 2.06 25.73 -2.26
C SER A 610 2.50 25.90 -0.80
N GLU A 611 3.64 26.58 -0.63
CA GLU A 611 4.20 27.00 0.66
C GLU A 611 3.32 28.04 1.36
N GLU A 612 2.37 28.66 0.65
CA GLU A 612 1.49 29.69 1.19
C GLU A 612 0.62 29.13 2.32
N LEU A 613 0.98 29.45 3.55
CA LEU A 613 0.12 29.25 4.71
C LEU A 613 -0.96 30.33 4.61
N MET A 614 -2.13 30.00 4.04
CA MET A 614 -3.22 30.97 3.87
C MET A 614 -3.54 31.61 5.23
N GLU A 615 -3.44 32.94 5.30
CA GLU A 615 -4.03 33.74 6.37
C GLU A 615 -5.42 34.15 5.87
N GLU A 616 -6.46 33.45 6.33
CA GLU A 616 -7.84 33.94 6.18
C GLU A 616 -8.38 34.30 7.57
N ASP A 617 -8.24 35.60 7.80
CA ASP A 617 -8.98 36.59 8.59
C ASP A 617 -9.10 36.53 10.12
N GLU A 618 -8.93 37.76 10.65
CA GLU A 618 -9.34 38.33 11.95
C GLU A 618 -10.75 37.96 12.41
#